data_AF-A0A2W4XZN9-F1
#
_entry.id   AF-A0A2W4XZN9-F1
#
_cell.length_a   1.000
_cell.length_b   1.000
_cell.length_c   1.000
_cell.angle_alpha   90.00
_cell.angle_beta   90.00
_cell.angle_gamma   90.00
#
_symmetry.space_group_name_H-M   'P 1'
#
loop_
_entity.id
_entity.type
_entity.pdbx_description
1 polymer ?
#
loop_
_entity_poly.entity_id
_entity_poly.type
_entity_poly.pdbx_seq_one_letter_code
_entity_poly.pdbx_strand_id
1 'polypeptide(L)'
;MAGLPPGLLIRTAKQVWTTLWQTMMGQMAPSGKGGDYQRPESAFRHEIALDSTYPPAAHRYRLIVGMGCPWAHRTLVARALKGLEETISTIPVVPSPDEGCWLFETPFRGCRTLPELYRQAQPGYQGRATVPVLWDTQTATIVNNESAEIIVILNAAFSEWASRPAVDLYPAALKADIDQWNDRIYHAVNNGVYRCGFAQTQAAYDRAVTELFEALDAIDQALAQRPYLCGDTVTLTDVRLFTTLFRFDVVYYSLFKCNRRRIQDYAHLGPYLRRLYQLPGVAATCDIEAVKRDYYGNLFPLNPGGIIPSGPDLEYLTAP
;
A
#
# COMPACT_ATOMS: atom_id res chain seq x y z
N MET A 1 38.16 -21.31 -19.62
CA MET A 1 37.30 -20.11 -19.53
C MET A 1 35.90 -20.51 -19.92
N ALA A 2 34.92 -20.44 -19.01
CA ALA A 2 33.53 -20.59 -19.40
C ALA A 2 33.17 -19.41 -20.32
N GLY A 3 32.83 -19.70 -21.58
CA GLY A 3 32.48 -18.67 -22.56
C GLY A 3 31.11 -18.05 -22.24
N LEU A 4 30.92 -16.79 -22.64
CA LEU A 4 29.61 -16.15 -22.63
C LEU A 4 28.65 -16.90 -23.57
N PRO A 5 27.32 -16.82 -23.36
CA PRO A 5 26.34 -17.48 -24.23
C PRO A 5 26.45 -17.05 -25.70
N PRO A 6 26.15 -17.94 -26.68
CA PRO A 6 26.16 -17.58 -28.10
C PRO A 6 25.20 -16.44 -28.44
N GLY A 7 25.59 -15.55 -29.35
CA GLY A 7 24.78 -14.37 -29.71
C GLY A 7 23.40 -14.69 -30.32
N LEU A 8 23.24 -15.84 -30.99
CA LEU A 8 21.93 -16.30 -31.47
C LEU A 8 21.00 -16.66 -30.31
N LEU A 9 21.50 -17.41 -29.33
CA LEU A 9 20.76 -17.77 -28.13
C LEU A 9 20.29 -16.51 -27.38
N ILE A 10 21.20 -15.54 -27.20
CA ILE A 10 20.88 -14.26 -26.53
C ILE A 10 19.75 -13.52 -27.25
N ARG A 11 19.82 -13.39 -28.58
CA ARG A 11 18.81 -12.66 -29.35
C ARG A 11 17.44 -13.35 -29.30
N THR A 12 17.40 -14.67 -29.47
CA THR A 12 16.16 -15.45 -29.39
C THR A 12 15.54 -15.37 -27.99
N ALA A 13 16.35 -15.59 -26.95
CA ALA A 13 15.87 -15.49 -25.57
C ALA A 13 15.36 -14.09 -25.24
N LYS A 14 16.05 -13.04 -25.68
CA LYS A 14 15.61 -11.65 -25.49
C LYS A 14 14.26 -11.39 -26.16
N GLN A 15 14.06 -11.87 -27.39
CA GLN A 15 12.79 -11.69 -28.08
C GLN A 15 11.64 -12.38 -27.35
N VAL A 16 11.80 -13.67 -27.03
CA VAL A 16 10.78 -14.46 -26.31
C VAL A 16 10.46 -13.82 -24.95
N TRP A 17 11.49 -13.49 -24.18
CA TRP A 17 11.33 -12.87 -22.86
C TRP A 17 10.61 -11.52 -22.95
N THR A 18 11.01 -10.66 -23.89
CA THR A 18 10.40 -9.33 -24.05
C THR A 18 8.92 -9.44 -24.40
N THR A 19 8.55 -10.36 -25.30
CA THR A 19 7.15 -10.58 -25.67
C THR A 19 6.31 -11.07 -24.48
N LEU A 20 6.80 -12.09 -23.75
CA LEU A 20 6.10 -12.59 -22.56
C LEU A 20 5.95 -11.50 -21.49
N TRP A 21 7.03 -10.75 -21.24
CA TRP A 21 7.04 -9.64 -20.29
C TRP A 21 5.97 -8.59 -20.65
N GLN A 22 5.89 -8.17 -21.92
CA GLN A 22 4.89 -7.20 -22.37
C GLN A 22 3.45 -7.70 -22.16
N THR A 23 3.18 -8.97 -22.48
CA THR A 23 1.86 -9.57 -22.28
C THR A 23 1.45 -9.57 -20.81
N MET A 24 2.34 -10.04 -19.92
CA MET A 24 2.05 -10.13 -18.49
C MET A 24 1.93 -8.74 -17.84
N MET A 25 2.81 -7.81 -18.22
CA MET A 25 2.73 -6.43 -17.75
C MET A 25 1.44 -5.74 -18.16
N GLY A 26 0.95 -5.97 -19.38
CA GLY A 26 -0.35 -5.44 -19.82
C GLY A 26 -1.54 -5.91 -18.99
N GLN A 27 -1.47 -7.11 -18.41
CA GLN A 27 -2.51 -7.67 -17.53
C GLN A 27 -2.36 -7.20 -16.08
N MET A 28 -1.13 -7.21 -15.56
CA MET A 28 -0.81 -6.83 -14.17
C MET A 28 -0.93 -5.31 -13.96
N ALA A 29 -0.41 -4.53 -14.90
CA ALA A 29 -0.30 -3.08 -14.85
C ALA A 29 -0.90 -2.47 -16.13
N PRO A 30 -2.23 -2.27 -16.17
CA PRO A 30 -2.90 -1.63 -17.30
C PRO A 30 -2.20 -0.31 -17.60
N SER A 31 -1.91 -0.08 -18.88
CA SER A 31 -1.16 1.09 -19.30
C SER A 31 -1.92 1.92 -20.33
N GLY A 32 -1.80 3.24 -20.25
CA GLY A 32 -2.24 4.15 -21.30
C GLY A 32 -1.44 3.98 -22.59
N LYS A 33 -1.84 4.71 -23.65
CA LYS A 33 -1.14 4.68 -24.95
C LYS A 33 0.34 5.07 -24.86
N GLY A 34 0.75 5.77 -23.79
CA GLY A 34 2.13 6.18 -23.53
C GLY A 34 2.96 5.20 -22.69
N GLY A 35 2.38 4.07 -22.26
CA GLY A 35 3.04 3.12 -21.35
C GLY A 35 3.01 3.54 -19.87
N ASP A 36 2.20 4.55 -19.54
CA ASP A 36 1.92 5.03 -18.20
C ASP A 36 0.97 4.07 -17.46
N TYR A 37 1.31 3.66 -16.25
CA TYR A 37 0.46 2.78 -15.44
C TYR A 37 -0.83 3.49 -14.99
N GLN A 38 -1.97 2.82 -15.19
CA GLN A 38 -3.29 3.24 -14.75
C GLN A 38 -3.83 2.28 -13.69
N ARG A 39 -4.14 2.82 -12.51
CA ARG A 39 -4.68 2.05 -11.39
C ARG A 39 -6.19 1.86 -11.56
N PRO A 40 -6.69 0.61 -11.54
CA PRO A 40 -8.14 0.38 -11.50
C PRO A 40 -8.75 0.90 -10.20
N GLU A 41 -9.97 1.43 -10.28
CA GLU A 41 -10.72 1.92 -9.11
C GLU A 41 -11.28 0.79 -8.25
N SER A 42 -11.45 1.08 -6.95
CA SER A 42 -12.12 0.19 -5.99
C SER A 42 -13.63 0.17 -6.19
N ALA A 43 -14.25 -0.99 -6.01
CA ALA A 43 -15.64 -1.25 -6.38
C ALA A 43 -16.64 -1.15 -5.23
N PHE A 44 -16.26 -1.55 -4.01
CA PHE A 44 -17.14 -1.50 -2.85
C PHE A 44 -16.85 -0.22 -2.07
N ARG A 45 -17.85 0.65 -1.96
CA ARG A 45 -17.73 2.03 -1.47
C ARG A 45 -18.82 2.40 -0.47
N HIS A 46 -19.32 1.42 0.29
CA HIS A 46 -20.33 1.70 1.31
C HIS A 46 -19.68 2.35 2.54
N GLU A 47 -20.48 3.15 3.25
CA GLU A 47 -20.10 3.84 4.47
C GLU A 47 -20.60 3.08 5.71
N ILE A 48 -20.06 3.44 6.87
CA ILE A 48 -20.57 3.03 8.18
C ILE A 48 -21.20 4.25 8.85
N ALA A 49 -22.51 4.24 9.04
CA ALA A 49 -23.29 5.32 9.62
C ALA A 49 -24.49 4.79 10.40
N LEU A 50 -24.92 5.50 11.45
CA LEU A 50 -25.98 5.07 12.38
C LEU A 50 -27.27 4.62 11.68
N ASP A 51 -27.73 5.38 10.69
CA ASP A 51 -28.98 5.12 9.97
C ASP A 51 -28.75 4.41 8.62
N SER A 52 -27.74 3.54 8.53
CA SER A 52 -27.39 2.80 7.31
C SER A 52 -27.56 1.30 7.46
N THR A 53 -27.36 0.55 6.37
CA THR A 53 -27.25 -0.93 6.41
C THR A 53 -26.10 -1.41 7.30
N TYR A 54 -25.10 -0.55 7.49
CA TYR A 54 -23.87 -0.84 8.23
C TYR A 54 -23.70 0.15 9.39
N PRO A 55 -24.51 0.07 10.48
CA PRO A 55 -24.33 0.91 11.65
C PRO A 55 -23.06 0.55 12.44
N PRO A 56 -22.34 1.54 13.02
CA PRO A 56 -21.20 1.27 13.87
C PRO A 56 -21.54 0.28 14.99
N ALA A 57 -20.69 -0.73 15.17
CA ALA A 57 -20.84 -1.73 16.23
C ALA A 57 -19.49 -2.38 16.54
N ALA A 58 -19.15 -2.51 17.82
CA ALA A 58 -17.99 -3.29 18.26
C ALA A 58 -18.10 -4.75 17.81
N HIS A 59 -16.98 -5.33 17.39
CA HIS A 59 -16.83 -6.74 17.02
C HIS A 59 -17.67 -7.21 15.81
N ARG A 60 -18.41 -6.31 15.13
CA ARG A 60 -19.17 -6.61 13.91
C ARG A 60 -18.27 -6.63 12.67
N TYR A 61 -17.31 -5.73 12.59
CA TYR A 61 -16.49 -5.52 11.40
C TYR A 61 -15.12 -6.18 11.53
N ARG A 62 -14.60 -6.68 10.41
CA ARG A 62 -13.23 -7.22 10.32
C ARG A 62 -12.47 -6.62 9.16
N LEU A 63 -11.16 -6.46 9.32
CA LEU A 63 -10.26 -5.98 8.26
C LEU A 63 -9.50 -7.15 7.66
N ILE A 64 -9.74 -7.46 6.39
CA ILE A 64 -8.92 -8.43 5.65
C ILE A 64 -7.73 -7.67 5.05
N VAL A 65 -6.51 -8.10 5.39
CA VAL A 65 -5.29 -7.34 5.13
C VAL A 65 -4.15 -8.24 4.68
N GLY A 66 -3.38 -7.77 3.69
CA GLY A 66 -2.09 -8.35 3.34
C GLY A 66 -0.97 -7.47 3.88
N MET A 67 -0.09 -8.02 4.72
CA MET A 67 0.96 -7.24 5.41
C MET A 67 1.94 -6.55 4.45
N GLY A 68 2.15 -7.12 3.25
CA GLY A 68 2.96 -6.52 2.20
C GLY A 68 2.33 -5.27 1.56
N CYS A 69 1.00 -5.14 1.56
CA CYS A 69 0.28 -4.11 0.82
C CYS A 69 0.27 -2.74 1.56
N PRO A 70 0.74 -1.63 0.94
CA PRO A 70 0.74 -0.30 1.56
C PRO A 70 -0.66 0.28 1.76
N TRP A 71 -1.62 -0.10 0.90
CA TRP A 71 -3.01 0.33 0.99
C TRP A 71 -3.69 -0.32 2.21
N ALA A 72 -3.46 -1.61 2.42
CA ALA A 72 -3.95 -2.32 3.60
C ALA A 72 -3.24 -1.86 4.88
N HIS A 73 -1.93 -1.57 4.79
CA HIS A 73 -1.18 -1.08 5.93
C HIS A 73 -1.73 0.27 6.46
N ARG A 74 -2.37 1.11 5.63
CA ARG A 74 -3.03 2.34 6.10
C ARG A 74 -4.12 2.04 7.13
N THR A 75 -4.91 0.99 6.91
CA THR A 75 -6.02 0.63 7.80
C THR A 75 -5.48 0.05 9.10
N LEU A 76 -4.38 -0.70 9.05
CA LEU A 76 -3.68 -1.18 10.24
C LEU A 76 -3.12 -0.05 11.09
N VAL A 77 -2.45 0.92 10.48
CA VAL A 77 -1.89 2.09 11.18
C VAL A 77 -3.01 2.96 11.77
N ALA A 78 -4.06 3.27 11.00
CA ALA A 78 -5.20 4.03 11.52
C ALA A 78 -5.90 3.30 12.69
N ARG A 79 -6.10 1.98 12.57
CA ARG A 79 -6.62 1.12 13.65
C ARG A 79 -5.76 1.20 14.92
N ALA A 80 -4.43 1.12 14.78
CA ALA A 80 -3.51 1.18 15.91
C ALA A 80 -3.46 2.58 16.56
N LEU A 81 -3.43 3.64 15.76
CA LEU A 81 -3.42 5.02 16.27
C LEU A 81 -4.71 5.37 17.01
N LYS A 82 -5.86 4.88 16.53
CA LYS A 82 -7.16 5.03 17.19
C LYS A 82 -7.36 4.08 18.37
N GLY A 83 -6.51 3.06 18.51
CA GLY A 83 -6.63 2.08 19.58
C GLY A 83 -7.87 1.18 19.42
N LEU A 84 -8.15 0.75 18.18
CA LEU A 84 -9.33 -0.05 17.79
C LEU A 84 -9.05 -1.55 17.69
N GLU A 85 -7.98 -2.02 18.32
CA GLU A 85 -7.50 -3.38 18.12
C GLU A 85 -8.50 -4.44 18.60
N GLU A 86 -9.11 -4.20 19.76
CA GLU A 86 -10.15 -5.04 20.34
C GLU A 86 -11.49 -4.91 19.61
N THR A 87 -11.78 -3.73 19.06
CA THR A 87 -13.05 -3.43 18.38
C THR A 87 -13.15 -4.08 17.00
N ILE A 88 -12.06 -4.03 16.23
CA ILE A 88 -12.02 -4.46 14.83
C ILE A 88 -10.87 -5.44 14.67
N SER A 89 -11.19 -6.74 14.59
CA SER A 89 -10.18 -7.78 14.36
C SER A 89 -9.67 -7.78 12.92
N THR A 90 -8.47 -8.31 12.70
CA THR A 90 -7.88 -8.49 11.37
C THR A 90 -7.93 -9.94 10.91
N ILE A 91 -8.03 -10.16 9.60
CA ILE A 91 -7.89 -11.45 8.94
C ILE A 91 -6.72 -11.34 7.96
N PRO A 92 -5.56 -11.96 8.24
CA PRO A 92 -4.42 -11.90 7.33
C PRO A 92 -4.67 -12.70 6.06
N VAL A 93 -4.14 -12.19 4.95
CA VAL A 93 -3.98 -12.93 3.69
C VAL A 93 -2.53 -12.88 3.24
N VAL A 94 -2.09 -13.94 2.58
CA VAL A 94 -0.76 -14.07 2.00
C VAL A 94 -0.84 -14.03 0.47
N PRO A 95 0.12 -13.40 -0.21
CA PRO A 95 0.13 -13.37 -1.67
C PRO A 95 0.58 -14.73 -2.23
N SER A 96 -0.04 -15.16 -3.34
CA SER A 96 0.34 -16.38 -4.08
C SER A 96 1.10 -16.01 -5.35
N PRO A 97 2.39 -16.40 -5.46
CA PRO A 97 3.19 -16.13 -6.67
C PRO A 97 2.64 -16.86 -7.89
N ASP A 98 2.10 -18.07 -7.68
CA ASP A 98 1.66 -18.96 -8.74
C ASP A 98 0.23 -18.62 -9.24
N GLU A 99 -0.63 -18.13 -8.34
CA GLU A 99 -2.03 -17.83 -8.66
C GLU A 99 -2.29 -16.34 -8.93
N GLY A 100 -1.33 -15.46 -8.60
CA GLY A 100 -1.46 -14.01 -8.81
C GLY A 100 -2.60 -13.39 -7.99
N CYS A 101 -2.93 -13.96 -6.82
CA CYS A 101 -4.01 -13.48 -5.95
C CYS A 101 -3.68 -13.63 -4.47
N TRP A 102 -4.58 -13.13 -3.61
CA TRP A 102 -4.48 -13.25 -2.15
C TRP A 102 -5.12 -14.55 -1.67
N LEU A 103 -4.42 -15.30 -0.83
CA LEU A 103 -4.88 -16.51 -0.17
C LEU A 103 -5.17 -16.26 1.30
N PHE A 104 -6.22 -16.87 1.82
CA PHE A 104 -6.41 -16.96 3.26
C PHE A 104 -5.50 -18.04 3.84
N GLU A 105 -4.79 -17.75 4.93
CA GLU A 105 -3.97 -18.74 5.64
C GLU A 105 -4.83 -19.90 6.17
N THR A 106 -6.04 -19.56 6.62
CA THR A 106 -7.10 -20.52 6.96
C THR A 106 -8.34 -20.15 6.16
N PRO A 107 -9.01 -21.10 5.48
CA PRO A 107 -10.20 -20.80 4.68
C PRO A 107 -11.21 -19.95 5.46
N PHE A 108 -11.62 -18.84 4.85
CA PHE A 108 -12.56 -17.90 5.46
C PHE A 108 -13.89 -17.97 4.71
N ARG A 109 -14.99 -18.25 5.42
CA ARG A 109 -16.34 -18.40 4.82
C ARG A 109 -16.42 -19.45 3.70
N GLY A 110 -15.55 -20.46 3.76
CA GLY A 110 -15.44 -21.49 2.72
C GLY A 110 -14.60 -21.07 1.51
N CYS A 111 -14.04 -19.86 1.51
CA CYS A 111 -13.14 -19.36 0.48
C CYS A 111 -11.68 -19.61 0.87
N ARG A 112 -10.92 -20.16 -0.07
CA ARG A 112 -9.45 -20.26 0.01
C ARG A 112 -8.80 -18.98 -0.50
N THR A 113 -9.43 -18.32 -1.47
CA THR A 113 -8.87 -17.14 -2.14
C THR A 113 -9.74 -15.90 -1.93
N LEU A 114 -9.13 -14.72 -1.94
CA LEU A 114 -9.87 -13.45 -1.86
C LEU A 114 -10.81 -13.25 -3.06
N PRO A 115 -10.45 -13.60 -4.31
CA PRO A 115 -11.40 -13.59 -5.43
C PRO A 115 -12.67 -14.42 -5.21
N GLU A 116 -12.57 -15.57 -4.54
CA GLU A 116 -13.77 -16.36 -4.16
C GLU A 116 -14.67 -15.58 -3.22
N LEU A 117 -14.09 -14.91 -2.21
CA LEU A 117 -14.86 -14.09 -1.27
C LEU A 117 -15.56 -12.92 -1.96
N TYR A 118 -14.88 -12.24 -2.89
CA TYR A 118 -15.46 -11.16 -3.69
C TYR A 118 -16.65 -11.64 -4.54
N ARG A 119 -16.52 -12.81 -5.19
CA ARG A 119 -17.63 -13.42 -5.95
C ARG A 119 -18.79 -13.85 -5.06
N GLN A 120 -18.51 -14.27 -3.82
CA GLN A 120 -19.53 -14.60 -2.84
C GLN A 120 -20.27 -13.34 -2.34
N ALA A 121 -19.54 -12.23 -2.13
CA ALA A 121 -20.11 -10.95 -1.71
C ALA A 121 -20.96 -10.30 -2.81
N GLN A 122 -20.56 -10.44 -4.08
CA GLN A 122 -21.30 -9.97 -5.24
C GLN A 122 -21.21 -10.98 -6.39
N PRO A 123 -22.28 -11.78 -6.63
CA PRO A 123 -22.33 -12.71 -7.75
C PRO A 123 -22.06 -12.01 -9.09
N GLY A 124 -21.13 -12.58 -9.87
CA GLY A 124 -20.74 -12.01 -11.17
C GLY A 124 -19.69 -10.89 -11.10
N TYR A 125 -19.08 -10.62 -9.93
CA TYR A 125 -17.98 -9.66 -9.82
C TYR A 125 -16.79 -10.02 -10.74
N GLN A 126 -16.37 -9.08 -11.59
CA GLN A 126 -15.25 -9.22 -12.53
C GLN A 126 -14.07 -8.27 -12.25
N GLY A 127 -14.16 -7.47 -11.18
CA GLY A 127 -13.10 -6.53 -10.82
C GLY A 127 -11.91 -7.19 -10.10
N ARG A 128 -10.93 -6.37 -9.68
CA ARG A 128 -9.78 -6.85 -8.92
C ARG A 128 -10.16 -7.09 -7.46
N ALA A 129 -9.93 -8.30 -6.97
CA ALA A 129 -10.04 -8.62 -5.54
C ALA A 129 -8.81 -8.10 -4.78
N THR A 130 -8.91 -6.88 -4.24
CA THR A 130 -7.82 -6.18 -3.56
C THR A 130 -7.96 -6.22 -2.04
N VAL A 131 -6.84 -6.01 -1.35
CA VAL A 131 -6.82 -5.61 0.07
C VAL A 131 -6.51 -4.11 0.17
N PRO A 132 -7.00 -3.39 1.21
CA PRO A 132 -7.80 -3.89 2.34
C PRO A 132 -9.25 -4.20 1.97
N VAL A 133 -9.91 -5.01 2.79
CA VAL A 133 -11.37 -5.20 2.77
C VAL A 133 -11.93 -4.94 4.15
N LEU A 134 -12.90 -4.05 4.26
CA LEU A 134 -13.75 -3.90 5.43
C LEU A 134 -14.96 -4.83 5.27
N TRP A 135 -14.98 -5.89 6.06
CA TRP A 135 -15.97 -6.95 6.00
C TRP A 135 -17.00 -6.81 7.13
N ASP A 136 -18.28 -6.94 6.82
CA ASP A 136 -19.36 -7.00 7.81
C ASP A 136 -19.72 -8.46 8.09
N THR A 137 -19.58 -8.88 9.35
CA THR A 137 -19.90 -10.26 9.76
C THR A 137 -21.41 -10.53 9.85
N GLN A 138 -22.24 -9.51 10.03
CA GLN A 138 -23.70 -9.68 10.16
C GLN A 138 -24.36 -9.89 8.79
N THR A 139 -24.05 -9.03 7.82
CA THR A 139 -24.58 -9.15 6.45
C THR A 139 -23.75 -10.09 5.57
N ALA A 140 -22.58 -10.51 6.05
CA ALA A 140 -21.67 -11.40 5.34
C ALA A 140 -21.29 -10.87 3.94
N THR A 141 -20.96 -9.58 3.86
CA THR A 141 -20.54 -8.94 2.62
C THR A 141 -19.41 -7.93 2.84
N ILE A 142 -18.86 -7.44 1.73
CA ILE A 142 -17.85 -6.38 1.70
C ILE A 142 -18.56 -5.03 1.85
N VAL A 143 -18.18 -4.26 2.87
CA VAL A 143 -18.64 -2.88 3.06
C VAL A 143 -17.84 -1.96 2.13
N ASN A 144 -16.52 -2.01 2.24
CA ASN A 144 -15.64 -1.09 1.55
C ASN A 144 -14.29 -1.74 1.23
N ASN A 145 -13.72 -1.45 0.05
CA ASN A 145 -12.37 -1.87 -0.34
C ASN A 145 -11.49 -0.71 -0.84
N GLU A 146 -11.84 0.53 -0.51
CA GLU A 146 -11.04 1.74 -0.72
C GLU A 146 -10.33 2.15 0.57
N SER A 147 -9.00 1.97 0.60
CA SER A 147 -8.18 2.28 1.78
C SER A 147 -8.35 3.71 2.30
N ALA A 148 -8.53 4.69 1.42
CA ALA A 148 -8.65 6.10 1.80
C ALA A 148 -9.98 6.39 2.51
N GLU A 149 -11.06 5.70 2.14
CA GLU A 149 -12.35 5.81 2.82
C GLU A 149 -12.36 5.00 4.12
N ILE A 150 -11.79 3.79 4.10
CA ILE A 150 -11.73 2.94 5.30
C ILE A 150 -11.01 3.65 6.44
N ILE A 151 -9.90 4.35 6.21
CA ILE A 151 -9.22 5.08 7.29
C ILE A 151 -10.02 6.27 7.82
N VAL A 152 -10.88 6.89 7.02
CA VAL A 152 -11.82 7.93 7.47
C VAL A 152 -12.93 7.30 8.31
N ILE A 153 -13.47 6.16 7.87
CA ILE A 153 -14.45 5.36 8.62
C ILE A 153 -13.87 4.95 9.99
N LEU A 154 -12.65 4.42 10.03
CA LEU A 154 -11.97 4.05 11.28
C LEU A 154 -11.74 5.25 12.19
N ASN A 155 -11.44 6.42 11.62
CA ASN A 155 -11.23 7.64 12.41
C ASN A 155 -12.51 8.09 13.13
N ALA A 156 -13.66 8.03 12.44
CA ALA A 156 -14.90 8.65 12.91
C ALA A 156 -15.89 7.66 13.54
N ALA A 157 -16.22 6.58 12.83
CA ALA A 157 -17.41 5.75 13.11
C ALA A 157 -17.29 4.93 14.40
N PHE A 158 -16.08 4.63 14.86
CA PHE A 158 -15.84 3.74 16.02
C PHE A 158 -15.31 4.47 17.25
N SER A 159 -15.47 5.80 17.31
CA SER A 159 -14.92 6.62 18.39
C SER A 159 -15.40 6.22 19.80
N GLU A 160 -16.60 5.65 19.92
CA GLU A 160 -17.15 5.13 21.18
C GLU A 160 -16.32 3.97 21.76
N TRP A 161 -15.71 3.15 20.91
CA TRP A 161 -14.92 1.98 21.33
C TRP A 161 -13.41 2.19 21.20
N ALA A 162 -12.98 3.37 20.76
CA ALA A 162 -11.56 3.70 20.65
C ALA A 162 -10.94 3.79 22.04
N SER A 163 -9.85 3.05 22.30
CA SER A 163 -9.07 3.23 23.54
C SER A 163 -8.31 4.55 23.58
N ARG A 164 -8.22 5.27 22.44
CA ARG A 164 -7.62 6.60 22.29
C ARG A 164 -8.61 7.57 21.64
N PRO A 165 -9.74 7.91 22.31
CA PRO A 165 -10.81 8.68 21.68
C PRO A 165 -10.42 10.14 21.38
N ALA A 166 -9.40 10.67 22.06
CA ALA A 166 -8.85 12.01 21.82
C ALA A 166 -8.03 12.12 20.52
N VAL A 167 -7.63 10.99 19.91
CA VAL A 167 -6.91 11.00 18.64
C VAL A 167 -7.90 11.22 17.51
N ASP A 168 -7.83 12.39 16.86
CA ASP A 168 -8.52 12.68 15.61
C ASP A 168 -7.49 12.85 14.49
N LEU A 169 -7.49 11.90 13.55
CA LEU A 169 -6.58 11.89 12.41
C LEU A 169 -7.09 12.76 11.26
N TYR A 170 -8.33 13.25 11.32
CA TYR A 170 -8.94 14.06 10.27
C TYR A 170 -9.76 15.24 10.83
N PRO A 171 -9.13 16.11 11.65
CA PRO A 171 -9.84 17.19 12.30
C PRO A 171 -10.30 18.24 11.30
N ALA A 172 -11.50 18.79 11.53
CA ALA A 172 -12.15 19.74 10.63
C ALA A 172 -11.26 20.96 10.30
N ALA A 173 -10.50 21.46 11.27
CA ALA A 173 -9.62 22.62 11.11
C ALA A 173 -8.46 22.38 10.12
N LEU A 174 -8.00 21.13 9.96
CA LEU A 174 -6.88 20.77 9.07
C LEU A 174 -7.36 20.08 7.80
N LYS A 175 -8.67 19.88 7.63
CA LYS A 175 -9.24 19.06 6.54
C LYS A 175 -8.77 19.50 5.16
N ALA A 176 -8.77 20.81 4.88
CA ALA A 176 -8.36 21.36 3.59
C ALA A 176 -6.88 21.06 3.28
N ASP A 177 -6.00 21.28 4.26
CA ASP A 177 -4.57 21.00 4.14
C ASP A 177 -4.31 19.50 3.97
N ILE A 178 -5.03 18.67 4.73
CA ILE A 178 -4.96 17.21 4.63
C ILE A 178 -5.34 16.77 3.22
N ASP A 179 -6.45 17.28 2.69
CA ASP A 179 -6.95 16.90 1.37
C ASP A 179 -5.98 17.33 0.25
N GLN A 180 -5.41 18.54 0.35
CA GLN A 180 -4.41 19.04 -0.58
C GLN A 180 -3.14 18.18 -0.59
N TRP A 181 -2.59 17.86 0.58
CA TRP A 181 -1.42 16.99 0.68
C TRP A 181 -1.72 15.57 0.21
N ASN A 182 -2.89 15.05 0.56
CA ASN A 182 -3.32 13.71 0.20
C ASN A 182 -3.41 13.48 -1.30
N ASP A 183 -3.89 14.47 -2.05
CA ASP A 183 -3.93 14.45 -3.52
C ASP A 183 -2.52 14.35 -4.09
N ARG A 184 -1.65 15.29 -3.70
CA ARG A 184 -0.24 15.31 -4.14
C ARG A 184 0.50 14.02 -3.79
N ILE A 185 0.39 13.55 -2.55
CA ILE A 185 1.06 12.34 -2.05
C ILE A 185 0.53 11.11 -2.77
N TYR A 186 -0.78 11.01 -3.04
CA TYR A 186 -1.32 9.89 -3.78
C TYR A 186 -0.75 9.84 -5.21
N HIS A 187 -0.84 10.93 -5.95
CA HIS A 187 -0.45 10.97 -7.35
C HIS A 187 1.05 10.79 -7.56
N ALA A 188 1.87 11.54 -6.81
CA ALA A 188 3.31 11.63 -7.03
C ALA A 188 4.12 10.62 -6.19
N VAL A 189 3.60 10.17 -5.04
CA VAL A 189 4.37 9.32 -4.12
C VAL A 189 3.77 7.92 -4.01
N ASN A 190 2.57 7.76 -3.44
CA ASN A 190 1.98 6.46 -3.19
C ASN A 190 1.73 5.67 -4.48
N ASN A 191 1.15 6.32 -5.50
CA ASN A 191 0.99 5.73 -6.82
C ASN A 191 2.22 6.00 -7.71
N GLY A 192 3.00 7.04 -7.43
CA GLY A 192 4.19 7.39 -8.19
C GLY A 192 5.26 6.30 -8.21
N VAL A 193 5.52 5.64 -7.07
CA VAL A 193 6.45 4.50 -7.04
C VAL A 193 5.99 3.34 -7.92
N TYR A 194 4.68 3.06 -7.99
CA TYR A 194 4.13 2.04 -8.90
C TYR A 194 4.20 2.48 -10.36
N ARG A 195 3.97 3.78 -10.65
CA ARG A 195 4.17 4.34 -11.99
C ARG A 195 5.61 4.19 -12.46
N CYS A 196 6.59 4.30 -11.57
CA CYS A 196 7.99 4.00 -11.86
C CYS A 196 8.20 2.50 -12.12
N GLY A 197 7.79 1.65 -11.17
CA GLY A 197 8.06 0.21 -11.22
C GLY A 197 7.35 -0.53 -12.35
N PHE A 198 6.18 -0.04 -12.77
CA PHE A 198 5.38 -0.64 -13.83
C PHE A 198 5.45 0.10 -15.18
N ALA A 199 6.28 1.13 -15.30
CA ALA A 199 6.47 1.82 -16.57
C ALA A 199 6.95 0.84 -17.67
N GLN A 200 6.28 0.88 -18.82
CA GLN A 200 6.61 0.02 -19.97
C GLN A 200 7.51 0.72 -21.00
N THR A 201 7.79 2.01 -20.81
CA THR A 201 8.67 2.82 -21.66
C THR A 201 9.60 3.67 -20.81
N GLN A 202 10.78 4.01 -21.34
CA GLN A 202 11.74 4.89 -20.68
C GLN A 202 11.13 6.27 -20.38
N ALA A 203 10.39 6.83 -21.33
CA ALA A 203 9.74 8.14 -21.16
C ALA A 203 8.68 8.16 -20.05
N ALA A 204 7.89 7.09 -19.90
CA ALA A 204 6.92 6.97 -18.82
C ALA A 204 7.63 6.87 -17.45
N TYR A 205 8.71 6.09 -17.38
CA TYR A 205 9.54 5.99 -16.19
C TYR A 205 10.18 7.34 -15.82
N ASP A 206 10.84 8.01 -16.77
CA ASP A 206 11.56 9.28 -16.52
C ASP A 206 10.62 10.37 -16.00
N ARG A 207 9.39 10.43 -16.52
CA ARG A 207 8.35 11.33 -16.01
C ARG A 207 7.94 10.97 -14.59
N ALA A 208 7.58 9.71 -14.35
CA ALA A 208 7.10 9.26 -13.04
C ALA A 208 8.16 9.43 -11.95
N VAL A 209 9.42 9.09 -12.23
CA VAL A 209 10.51 9.22 -11.26
C VAL A 209 10.88 10.68 -11.02
N THR A 210 10.73 11.56 -12.01
CA THR A 210 10.93 13.01 -11.81
C THR A 210 9.87 13.59 -10.89
N GLU A 211 8.59 13.35 -11.18
CA GLU A 211 7.47 13.80 -10.33
C GLU A 211 7.58 13.25 -8.89
N LEU A 212 8.00 11.99 -8.74
CA LEU A 212 8.21 11.36 -7.43
C LEU A 212 9.25 12.10 -6.60
N PHE A 213 10.44 12.36 -7.16
CA PHE A 213 11.52 12.99 -6.40
C PHE A 213 11.26 14.48 -6.16
N GLU A 214 10.61 15.19 -7.09
CA GLU A 214 10.15 16.57 -6.85
C GLU A 214 9.14 16.66 -5.69
N ALA A 215 8.25 15.67 -5.58
CA ALA A 215 7.31 15.59 -4.47
C ALA A 215 8.00 15.24 -3.14
N LEU A 216 8.94 14.29 -3.14
CA LEU A 216 9.72 13.96 -1.94
C LEU A 216 10.58 15.12 -1.45
N ASP A 217 11.27 15.85 -2.35
CA ASP A 217 12.05 17.03 -2.00
C ASP A 217 11.16 18.14 -1.39
N ALA A 218 9.96 18.36 -1.92
CA ALA A 218 9.02 19.34 -1.36
C ALA A 218 8.43 18.91 -0.01
N ILE A 219 8.18 17.62 0.19
CA ILE A 219 7.76 17.07 1.49
C ILE A 219 8.87 17.25 2.52
N ASP A 220 10.12 16.94 2.16
CA ASP A 220 11.29 17.11 3.03
C ASP A 220 11.44 18.58 3.47
N GLN A 221 11.31 19.53 2.53
CA GLN A 221 11.32 20.96 2.84
C GLN A 221 10.16 21.38 3.74
N ALA A 222 8.95 20.85 3.53
CA ALA A 222 7.82 21.15 4.40
C ALA A 222 8.06 20.65 5.84
N LEU A 223 8.67 19.47 5.98
CA LEU A 223 9.02 18.86 7.27
C LEU A 223 10.20 19.55 7.99
N ALA A 224 10.91 20.47 7.33
CA ALA A 224 11.92 21.28 7.99
C ALA A 224 11.34 22.22 9.06
N GLN A 225 10.06 22.59 8.93
CA GLN A 225 9.41 23.60 9.76
C GLN A 225 8.43 23.03 10.79
N ARG A 226 8.06 21.75 10.67
CA ARG A 226 6.96 21.13 11.44
C ARG A 226 7.20 19.63 11.61
N PRO A 227 6.76 19.02 12.72
CA PRO A 227 6.99 17.60 12.98
C PRO A 227 6.13 16.67 12.10
N TYR A 228 4.98 17.15 11.61
CA TYR A 228 4.08 16.42 10.71
C TYR A 228 3.59 17.32 9.58
N LEU A 229 3.07 16.74 8.49
CA LEU A 229 2.79 17.52 7.27
C LEU A 229 1.71 18.60 7.46
N CYS A 230 0.73 18.34 8.31
CA CYS A 230 -0.40 19.25 8.55
C CYS A 230 -0.30 20.01 9.88
N GLY A 231 0.83 19.94 10.60
CA GLY A 231 1.02 20.68 11.86
C GLY A 231 1.79 19.87 12.91
N ASP A 232 1.35 20.01 14.17
CA ASP A 232 2.02 19.43 15.34
C ASP A 232 1.52 18.04 15.72
N THR A 233 0.44 17.57 15.09
CA THR A 233 -0.17 16.26 15.34
C THR A 233 -0.23 15.42 14.07
N VAL A 234 -0.25 14.10 14.27
CA VAL A 234 -0.39 13.11 13.21
C VAL A 234 -1.78 13.18 12.59
N THR A 235 -1.87 13.18 11.26
CA THR A 235 -3.13 13.12 10.52
C THR A 235 -3.16 11.93 9.55
N LEU A 236 -4.30 11.74 8.86
CA LEU A 236 -4.43 10.76 7.79
C LEU A 236 -3.43 11.00 6.65
N THR A 237 -2.92 12.23 6.48
CA THR A 237 -1.83 12.52 5.53
C THR A 237 -0.57 11.75 5.89
N ASP A 238 -0.17 11.78 7.17
CA ASP A 238 1.02 11.10 7.64
C ASP A 238 0.86 9.58 7.54
N VAL A 239 -0.33 9.05 7.86
CA VAL A 239 -0.65 7.62 7.69
C VAL A 239 -0.50 7.18 6.22
N ARG A 240 -1.00 7.99 5.28
CA ARG A 240 -0.93 7.69 3.84
C ARG A 240 0.50 7.75 3.31
N LEU A 241 1.31 8.68 3.81
CA LEU A 241 2.71 8.82 3.42
C LEU A 241 3.59 7.73 4.03
N PHE A 242 3.44 7.48 5.33
CA PHE A 242 4.19 6.49 6.11
C PHE A 242 4.30 5.15 5.41
N THR A 243 3.17 4.60 4.94
CA THR A 243 3.16 3.25 4.37
C THR A 243 3.95 3.13 3.08
N THR A 244 4.19 4.25 2.38
CA THR A 244 5.10 4.28 1.21
C THR A 244 6.54 4.46 1.64
N LEU A 245 6.83 5.39 2.56
CA LEU A 245 8.19 5.64 3.05
C LEU A 245 8.80 4.41 3.71
N PHE A 246 8.03 3.69 4.55
CA PHE A 246 8.45 2.46 5.20
C PHE A 246 8.92 1.37 4.20
N ARG A 247 8.36 1.37 2.99
CA ARG A 247 8.68 0.39 1.93
C ARG A 247 9.74 0.89 0.95
N PHE A 248 10.10 2.17 1.02
CA PHE A 248 10.84 2.82 -0.05
C PHE A 248 12.23 2.24 -0.20
N ASP A 249 13.04 2.28 0.87
CA ASP A 249 14.44 1.83 0.82
C ASP A 249 14.55 0.31 0.63
N VAL A 250 13.58 -0.45 1.14
CA VAL A 250 13.56 -1.92 1.10
C VAL A 250 13.06 -2.52 -0.21
N VAL A 251 12.22 -1.80 -0.94
CA VAL A 251 11.56 -2.31 -2.14
C VAL A 251 11.66 -1.30 -3.27
N TYR A 252 11.06 -0.12 -3.12
CA TYR A 252 10.83 0.79 -4.24
C TYR A 252 12.15 1.32 -4.84
N TYR A 253 13.14 1.56 -3.98
CA TYR A 253 14.47 1.99 -4.37
C TYR A 253 15.08 1.04 -5.41
N SER A 254 15.06 -0.26 -5.16
CA SER A 254 15.66 -1.26 -6.05
C SER A 254 14.66 -1.79 -7.09
N LEU A 255 13.58 -2.44 -6.65
CA LEU A 255 12.66 -3.15 -7.54
C LEU A 255 11.95 -2.20 -8.52
N PHE A 256 11.47 -1.06 -8.01
CA PHE A 256 10.78 -0.05 -8.81
C PHE A 256 11.70 1.03 -9.38
N LYS A 257 13.02 0.87 -9.20
CA LYS A 257 14.06 1.78 -9.70
C LYS A 257 13.88 3.22 -9.19
N CYS A 258 13.26 3.42 -8.03
CA CYS A 258 13.13 4.74 -7.42
C CYS A 258 14.43 5.14 -6.71
N ASN A 259 15.55 5.17 -7.44
CA ASN A 259 16.90 5.06 -6.88
C ASN A 259 17.74 6.35 -6.92
N ARG A 260 17.13 7.55 -7.01
CA ARG A 260 17.90 8.81 -6.98
C ARG A 260 18.43 9.13 -5.57
N ARG A 261 17.68 8.80 -4.52
CA ARG A 261 18.02 9.00 -3.10
C ARG A 261 17.19 8.06 -2.22
N ARG A 262 17.77 7.49 -1.17
CA ARG A 262 17.03 6.71 -0.16
C ARG A 262 16.30 7.66 0.79
N ILE A 263 15.20 7.22 1.41
CA ILE A 263 14.48 7.99 2.42
C ILE A 263 15.36 8.31 3.62
N GLN A 264 16.22 7.37 4.04
CA GLN A 264 17.17 7.61 5.13
C GLN A 264 18.20 8.72 4.85
N ASP A 265 18.45 9.03 3.57
CA ASP A 265 19.44 10.04 3.15
C ASP A 265 18.84 11.47 3.08
N TYR A 266 17.53 11.63 3.31
CA TYR A 266 16.89 12.93 3.40
C TYR A 266 16.99 13.53 4.80
N ALA A 267 17.15 14.85 4.88
CA ALA A 267 17.38 15.55 6.15
C ALA A 267 16.18 15.46 7.11
N HIS A 268 14.95 15.49 6.60
CA HIS A 268 13.73 15.55 7.41
C HIS A 268 12.83 14.33 7.22
N LEU A 269 12.75 13.74 6.03
CA LEU A 269 11.98 12.53 5.74
C LEU A 269 12.46 11.30 6.53
N GLY A 270 13.78 11.12 6.69
CA GLY A 270 14.35 10.04 7.51
C GLY A 270 13.90 10.13 8.98
N PRO A 271 14.18 11.24 9.70
CA PRO A 271 13.66 11.48 11.05
C PRO A 271 12.14 11.41 11.16
N TYR A 272 11.40 11.89 10.17
CA TYR A 272 9.94 11.82 10.12
C TYR A 272 9.44 10.36 10.06
N LEU A 273 10.02 9.52 9.20
CA LEU A 273 9.69 8.09 9.14
C LEU A 273 9.94 7.39 10.48
N ARG A 274 11.09 7.67 11.14
CA ARG A 274 11.42 7.12 12.46
C ARG A 274 10.39 7.52 13.52
N ARG A 275 10.04 8.82 13.58
CA ARG A 275 9.03 9.34 14.49
C ARG A 275 7.69 8.62 14.34
N LEU A 276 7.23 8.41 13.10
CA LEU A 276 5.97 7.71 12.82
C LEU A 276 6.03 6.23 13.20
N TYR A 277 7.14 5.55 12.87
CA TYR A 277 7.36 4.15 13.22
C TYR A 277 7.29 3.90 14.74
N GLN A 278 7.80 4.86 15.52
CA GLN A 278 7.85 4.79 16.99
C GLN A 278 6.56 5.24 17.68
N LEU A 279 5.53 5.68 16.94
CA LEU A 279 4.22 5.97 17.54
C LEU A 279 3.61 4.70 18.17
N PRO A 280 2.86 4.83 19.27
CA PRO A 280 2.34 3.65 19.99
C PRO A 280 1.47 2.75 19.10
N GLY A 281 1.94 1.51 18.89
CA GLY A 281 1.27 0.48 18.10
C GLY A 281 1.67 0.42 16.61
N VAL A 282 2.35 1.44 16.07
CA VAL A 282 2.69 1.49 14.63
C VAL A 282 3.77 0.47 14.25
N ALA A 283 4.81 0.29 15.06
CA ALA A 283 5.82 -0.73 14.80
C ALA A 283 5.23 -2.15 14.68
N ALA A 284 4.15 -2.45 15.42
CA ALA A 284 3.48 -3.76 15.38
C ALA A 284 2.69 -4.00 14.07
N THR A 285 2.43 -2.95 13.28
CA THR A 285 1.77 -3.10 11.96
C THR A 285 2.78 -3.33 10.84
N CYS A 286 4.09 -3.29 11.16
CA CYS A 286 5.18 -3.32 10.20
C CYS A 286 5.83 -4.71 10.12
N ASP A 287 5.67 -5.39 8.98
CA ASP A 287 6.32 -6.67 8.69
C ASP A 287 7.19 -6.55 7.43
N ILE A 288 8.49 -6.34 7.63
CA ILE A 288 9.47 -6.13 6.55
C ILE A 288 9.62 -7.39 5.71
N GLU A 289 9.59 -8.57 6.33
CA GLU A 289 9.75 -9.84 5.64
C GLU A 289 8.54 -10.15 4.76
N ALA A 290 7.32 -9.88 5.25
CA ALA A 290 6.12 -9.96 4.42
C ALA A 290 6.14 -8.94 3.27
N VAL A 291 6.60 -7.71 3.52
CA VAL A 291 6.79 -6.70 2.45
C VAL A 291 7.76 -7.21 1.39
N LYS A 292 8.94 -7.68 1.76
CA LYS A 292 9.95 -8.14 0.81
C LYS A 292 9.46 -9.36 0.04
N ARG A 293 8.84 -10.33 0.73
CA ARG A 293 8.25 -11.54 0.11
C ARG A 293 7.14 -11.20 -0.87
N ASP A 294 6.27 -10.25 -0.53
CA ASP A 294 5.21 -9.78 -1.43
C ASP A 294 5.82 -9.20 -2.71
N TYR A 295 6.64 -8.17 -2.60
CA TYR A 295 7.13 -7.43 -3.78
C TYR A 295 8.13 -8.21 -4.62
N TYR A 296 9.15 -8.82 -4.02
CA TYR A 296 10.17 -9.56 -4.77
C TYR A 296 9.71 -10.96 -5.19
N GLY A 297 8.74 -11.55 -4.47
CA GLY A 297 8.24 -12.89 -4.74
C GLY A 297 6.99 -12.95 -5.63
N ASN A 298 6.08 -11.97 -5.57
CA ASN A 298 4.77 -12.05 -6.23
C ASN A 298 4.59 -11.12 -7.43
N LEU A 299 5.44 -10.10 -7.58
CA LEU A 299 5.35 -9.18 -8.72
C LEU A 299 6.07 -9.70 -9.95
N PHE A 300 5.91 -10.97 -10.29
CA PHE A 300 6.37 -11.50 -11.58
C PHE A 300 5.59 -10.82 -12.72
N PRO A 301 6.23 -10.18 -13.72
CA PRO A 301 7.59 -10.46 -14.18
C PRO A 301 8.66 -9.40 -13.80
N LEU A 302 8.43 -8.55 -12.79
CA LEU A 302 9.40 -7.52 -12.39
C LEU A 302 10.68 -8.10 -11.77
N ASN A 303 10.58 -9.23 -11.07
CA ASN A 303 11.73 -9.95 -10.49
C ASN A 303 11.73 -11.43 -10.90
N PRO A 304 12.13 -11.77 -12.14
CA PRO A 304 12.00 -13.13 -12.66
C PRO A 304 12.77 -14.19 -11.88
N GLY A 305 13.88 -13.81 -11.26
CA GLY A 305 14.70 -14.72 -10.48
C GLY A 305 14.14 -15.03 -9.09
N GLY A 306 13.12 -14.30 -8.63
CA GLY A 306 12.53 -14.47 -7.30
C GLY A 306 13.48 -14.17 -6.13
N ILE A 307 14.69 -13.67 -6.40
CA ILE A 307 15.69 -13.38 -5.38
C ILE A 307 15.21 -12.18 -4.56
N ILE A 308 15.16 -12.37 -3.24
CA ILE A 308 14.84 -11.33 -2.28
C ILE A 308 16.15 -10.75 -1.74
N PRO A 309 16.43 -9.44 -1.92
CA PRO A 309 17.64 -8.82 -1.38
C PRO A 309 17.72 -8.93 0.15
N SER A 310 18.93 -9.03 0.70
CA SER A 310 19.14 -9.10 2.15
C SER A 310 18.87 -7.75 2.84
N GLY A 311 19.36 -6.65 2.26
CA GLY A 311 19.25 -5.30 2.84
C GLY A 311 18.05 -4.48 2.36
N PRO A 312 18.04 -3.17 2.72
CA PRO A 312 18.87 -2.55 3.76
C PRO A 312 18.47 -3.00 5.16
N ASP A 313 19.38 -2.84 6.12
CA ASP A 313 19.06 -2.94 7.54
C ASP A 313 18.16 -1.76 7.95
N LEU A 314 17.10 -2.06 8.69
CA LEU A 314 16.11 -1.09 9.16
C LEU A 314 16.24 -0.79 10.67
N GLU A 315 17.34 -1.20 11.32
CA GLU A 315 17.67 -0.76 12.69
C GLU A 315 17.63 0.76 12.86
N TYR A 316 17.87 1.54 11.80
CA TYR A 316 17.75 2.99 11.88
C TYR A 316 16.32 3.46 12.23
N LEU A 317 15.28 2.65 12.00
CA LEU A 317 13.90 3.01 12.35
C LEU A 317 13.67 3.18 13.86
N THR A 318 14.46 2.48 14.68
CA THR A 318 14.40 2.54 16.15
C THR A 318 15.42 3.50 16.75
N ALA A 319 16.27 4.12 15.92
CA ALA A 319 17.18 5.15 16.38
C ALA A 319 16.40 6.37 16.92
N PRO A 320 16.90 7.02 17.98
CA PRO A 320 16.21 8.14 18.64
C PRO A 320 16.00 9.37 17.74
#